data_AF-A0AA92R7R8-F1
#
_entry.id   AF-A0AA92R7R8-F1
#
_cell.length_a   1.000
_cell.length_b   1.000
_cell.length_c   1.000
_cell.angle_alpha   90.00
_cell.angle_beta   90.00
_cell.angle_gamma   90.00
#
_symmetry.space_group_name_H-M   'P 1'
#
loop_
_entity.id
_entity.type
_entity.pdbx_description
1 polymer ?
#
loop_
_entity_poly.entity_id
_entity_poly.type
_entity_poly.pdbx_seq_one_letter_code
_entity_poly.pdbx_strand_id
1 'polypeptide(L)' 'MIIPWQDIAPETLENLIREFVLREGTDYGTVEVSLQNKVDQVKTQLEKGEAVIVFSELHETVDIQVKTKF' A
#
# COMPACT_ATOMS: atom_id res chain seq x y z
N MET A 1 -11.44 10.12 2.07
CA MET A 1 -11.49 10.34 0.62
C MET A 1 -10.59 9.33 -0.09
N ILE A 2 -10.98 8.78 -1.24
CA ILE A 2 -10.08 7.95 -2.07
C ILE A 2 -9.23 8.87 -2.95
N ILE A 3 -7.92 8.69 -2.93
CA ILE A 3 -6.97 9.44 -3.75
C ILE A 3 -6.46 8.53 -4.88
N PRO A 4 -6.47 8.98 -6.16
CA PRO A 4 -5.82 8.26 -7.24
C PRO A 4 -4.32 8.13 -6.95
N TRP A 5 -3.79 6.91 -6.99
CA TRP A 5 -2.36 6.68 -6.72
C TRP A 5 -1.44 7.40 -7.72
N GLN A 6 -1.96 7.74 -8.90
CA GLN A 6 -1.28 8.49 -9.96
C GLN A 6 -1.03 9.96 -9.60
N ASP A 7 -1.84 10.53 -8.70
CA ASP A 7 -1.70 11.92 -8.23
C ASP A 7 -0.68 12.05 -7.08
N ILE A 8 -0.14 10.92 -6.60
CA ILE A 8 0.84 10.90 -5.51
C ILE A 8 2.25 10.86 -6.11
N ALA A 9 3.14 11.68 -5.57
CA ALA A 9 4.55 11.66 -5.95
C ALA A 9 5.13 10.25 -5.82
N PRO A 10 5.91 9.76 -6.80
CA PRO A 10 6.36 8.36 -6.83
C PRO A 10 7.17 7.95 -5.60
N GLU A 11 7.97 8.86 -5.04
CA GLU A 11 8.71 8.66 -3.79
C GLU A 11 7.77 8.47 -2.58
N THR A 12 6.71 9.28 -2.50
CA THR A 12 5.73 9.22 -1.42
C THR A 12 4.89 7.95 -1.54
N LEU A 13 4.49 7.60 -2.76
CA LEU A 13 3.76 6.37 -3.05
C LEU A 13 4.58 5.14 -2.62
N GLU A 14 5.86 5.09 -2.98
CA GLU A 14 6.76 4.00 -2.59
C GLU A 14 6.88 3.90 -1.06
N ASN A 15 7.04 5.02 -0.36
CA ASN A 15 7.10 5.04 1.10
C ASN A 15 5.79 4.56 1.75
N LEU A 16 4.64 4.99 1.24
CA LEU A 16 3.33 4.54 1.73
C LEU A 16 3.15 3.03 1.55
N ILE A 17 3.55 2.50 0.39
CA ILE A 17 3.49 1.06 0.11
C ILE A 17 4.43 0.28 1.05
N ARG A 18 5.66 0.78 1.27
CA ARG A 18 6.60 0.17 2.21
C ARG A 18 6.03 0.12 3.62
N GLU A 19 5.51 1.25 4.12
CA GLU A 19 4.85 1.33 5.43
C GLU A 19 3.70 0.32 5.54
N PHE A 20 2.85 0.23 4.52
CA PHE A 20 1.74 -0.72 4.48
C PHE A 20 2.23 -2.17 4.56
N VAL A 21 3.22 -2.54 3.75
CA VAL A 21 3.82 -3.88 3.74
C VAL A 21 4.48 -4.22 5.07
N LEU A 22 5.14 -3.25 5.72
CA LEU A 22 5.77 -3.42 7.03
C LEU A 22 4.72 -3.65 8.13
N ARG A 23 3.57 -2.98 8.05
CA ARG A 23 2.44 -3.14 9.00
C ARG A 23 1.72 -4.48 8.83
N GLU A 24 1.56 -4.97 7.59
CA GLU A 24 0.99 -6.30 7.32
C GLU A 24 1.96 -7.46 7.60
N GLY A 25 3.25 -7.17 7.86
CA GLY A 25 4.30 -8.16 8.06
C GLY A 25 4.24 -8.90 9.39
N THR A 26 3.27 -9.81 9.57
CA THR A 26 3.25 -10.77 10.69
C THR A 26 4.05 -12.06 10.43
N ASP A 27 4.78 -12.16 9.31
CA ASP A 27 5.47 -13.39 8.94
C ASP A 27 6.85 -13.09 8.34
N TYR A 28 7.86 -13.08 9.21
CA TYR A 28 9.26 -13.23 8.83
C TYR A 28 9.64 -14.73 8.89
N GLY A 29 8.79 -15.60 8.31
CA GLY A 29 8.96 -17.04 8.26
C GLY A 29 9.53 -17.51 6.92
N THR A 30 10.84 -17.70 6.86
CA THR A 30 11.56 -18.72 6.05
C THR A 30 11.37 -18.78 4.52
N VAL A 31 10.54 -17.95 3.89
CA VAL A 31 10.47 -17.79 2.43
C VAL A 31 10.56 -16.30 2.13
N GLU A 32 11.78 -15.86 1.81
CA GLU A 32 12.17 -14.47 1.59
C GLU A 32 11.50 -13.87 0.33
N VAL A 33 10.20 -13.60 0.39
CA VAL A 33 9.64 -12.60 -0.51
C VAL A 33 10.23 -11.27 -0.04
N SER A 34 11.27 -10.81 -0.73
CA SER A 34 11.96 -9.56 -0.41
C SER A 34 10.95 -8.42 -0.25
N LEU A 35 11.23 -7.47 0.64
CA LEU A 35 10.40 -6.28 0.84
C LEU A 35 10.02 -5.61 -0.49
N GLN A 36 10.97 -5.57 -1.43
CA GLN A 36 10.77 -5.07 -2.78
C GLN A 36 9.67 -5.82 -3.55
N ASN A 37 9.68 -7.16 -3.54
CA ASN A 37 8.66 -7.96 -4.21
C ASN A 37 7.25 -7.69 -3.65
N LYS A 38 7.13 -7.48 -2.32
CA LYS A 38 5.85 -7.11 -1.71
C LYS A 38 5.41 -5.69 -2.12
N VAL A 39 6.36 -4.75 -2.22
CA VAL A 39 6.09 -3.39 -2.73
C VAL A 39 5.56 -3.44 -4.16
N ASP A 40 6.21 -4.20 -5.04
CA ASP A 40 5.77 -4.39 -6.43
C ASP A 40 4.39 -5.06 -6.53
N GLN A 41 4.07 -6.00 -5.64
CA GLN A 41 2.74 -6.61 -5.56
C GLN A 41 1.65 -5.60 -5.16
N VAL A 42 1.89 -4.77 -4.15
CA VAL A 42 0.93 -3.73 -3.73
C VAL A 42 0.76 -2.69 -4.82
N LYS A 43 1.84 -2.29 -5.49
CA LYS A 43 1.77 -1.39 -6.65
C LYS A 43 0.89 -1.97 -7.76
N THR A 44 1.09 -3.25 -8.09
CA THR A 44 0.25 -3.96 -9.07
C THR A 44 -1.23 -3.98 -8.65
N GLN A 45 -1.52 -4.14 -7.36
CA GLN A 45 -2.89 -4.10 -6.83
C GLN A 45 -3.50 -2.69 -6.96
N LEU A 46 -2.73 -1.63 -6.73
CA LEU A 46 -3.18 -0.25 -6.97
C LEU A 46 -3.48 -0.01 -8.45
N GLU A 47 -2.63 -0.52 -9.35
CA GLU A 47 -2.83 -0.43 -10.80
C GLU A 47 -4.09 -1.17 -11.28
N LYS A 48 -4.34 -2.36 -10.74
CA LYS A 48 -5.55 -3.15 -11.01
C LYS A 48 -6.81 -2.62 -10.31
N GLY A 49 -6.65 -1.65 -9.41
CA GLY A 49 -7.72 -1.14 -8.57
C GLY A 49 -8.21 -2.14 -7.51
N GLU A 50 -7.41 -3.16 -7.19
CA GLU A 50 -7.61 -4.10 -6.07
C GLU A 50 -7.22 -3.49 -4.73
N ALA A 51 -6.37 -2.46 -4.73
CA ALA A 51 -6.08 -1.60 -3.59
C ALA A 51 -6.39 -0.14 -3.92
N VAL A 52 -6.67 0.66 -2.89
CA VAL A 52 -6.92 2.10 -3.00
C VAL A 52 -6.18 2.86 -1.90
N ILE A 53 -5.84 4.11 -2.19
CA ILE A 53 -5.25 5.02 -1.20
C ILE A 53 -6.37 5.84 -0.58
N VAL A 54 -6.44 5.83 0.74
CA VAL A 54 -7.47 6.51 1.51
C VAL A 54 -6.82 7.59 2.35
N PHE A 55 -7.29 8.81 2.16
CA PHE A 55 -6.97 9.93 3.03
C PHE A 55 -8.08 10.15 4.05
N SER A 56 -7.70 10.21 5.32
CA SER A 56 -8.59 10.53 6.43
C SER A 56 -8.45 12.01 6.77
N GLU A 57 -9.45 12.82 6.42
CA GLU A 57 -9.47 14.25 6.76
C GLU A 57 -9.54 14.48 8.28
N LEU A 58 -10.17 13.56 9.02
CA LEU A 58 -10.33 13.67 10.47
C LEU A 58 -8.99 13.51 11.22
N HIS A 59 -8.10 12.69 10.69
CA HIS A 59 -6.81 12.37 11.31
C HIS A 59 -5.61 12.90 10.52
N GLU A 60 -5.85 13.54 9.38
CA GLU A 60 -4.83 14.01 8.43
C GLU A 60 -3.82 12.89 8.05
N THR A 61 -4.31 11.66 7.91
CA THR A 61 -3.48 10.49 7.60
C THR A 61 -3.78 9.90 6.23
N VAL A 62 -2.76 9.31 5.62
CA VAL A 62 -2.86 8.54 4.37
C VAL A 62 -2.60 7.06 4.66
N ASP A 63 -3.44 6.19 4.14
CA ASP A 63 -3.32 4.75 4.31
C ASP A 63 -3.72 3.99 3.03
N ILE A 64 -3.29 2.74 2.89
CA ILE A 64 -3.62 1.87 1.76
C ILE A 64 -4.59 0.79 2.22
N GLN A 65 -5.67 0.60 1.47
CA GLN A 65 -6.71 -0.37 1.79
C GLN A 65 -6.93 -1.31 0.61
N VAL A 66 -6.82 -2.62 0.86
CA VAL A 66 -7.14 -3.67 -0.11
C VAL A 66 -8.65 -3.91 -0.16
N LYS A 67 -9.23 -3.93 -1.36
CA LYS A 67 -10.67 -4.12 -1.58
C LYS A 67 -11.15 -5.52 -1.21
N THR A 68 -10.26 -6.51 -1.16
CA THR A 68 -10.58 -7.93 -0.91
C THR A 68 -10.95 -8.23 0.56
N LYS A 69 -11.01 -7.24 1.45
CA LYS A 69 -11.36 -7.38 2.87
C LYS A 69 -12.84 -7.08 3.21
N PHE A 70 -13.76 -7.22 2.24
CA PHE A 70 -15.20 -7.08 2.44
C PHE A 70 -15.96 -8.37 2.09
#